data_AF-A0A8S2T0L5-F1
#
_entry.id   AF-A0A8S2T0L5-F1
#
_cell.length_a   1.000
_cell.length_b   1.000
_cell.length_c   1.000
_cell.angle_alpha   90.00
_cell.angle_beta   90.00
_cell.angle_gamma   90.00
#
_symmetry.space_group_name_H-M   'P 1'
#
loop_
_entity.id
_entity.type
_entity.pdbx_description
1 polymer ?
#
loop_
_entity_poly.entity_id
_entity_poly.type
_entity_poly.pdbx_seq_one_letter_code
_entity_poly.pdbx_strand_id
1 'polypeptide(L)' 'LKNAWCGFYDYNYFDQNLIIGPHPQQKNFIFANGSSGHGLQHAPAIGRAISEYMTDFKYKSIDLSRFGFQRIVNNTPIF' A
#
# COMPACT_ATOMS: atom_id res chain seq x y z
N LEU A 1 14.13 -30.93 -13.08
CA LEU A 1 13.29 -30.10 -12.19
C LEU A 1 12.41 -31.03 -11.37
N LYS A 2 12.41 -30.97 -10.03
CA LYS A 2 11.47 -31.78 -9.21
C LYS A 2 10.08 -31.11 -9.10
N ASN A 3 10.02 -29.79 -9.21
CA ASN A 3 8.81 -28.98 -9.10
C ASN A 3 9.12 -27.53 -9.52
N ALA A 4 8.10 -26.82 -10.02
CA ALA A 4 8.11 -25.40 -10.31
C ALA A 4 6.69 -24.83 -10.14
N TRP A 5 6.60 -23.52 -9.92
CA TRP A 5 5.34 -22.80 -9.72
C TRP A 5 5.41 -21.39 -10.29
N CYS A 6 4.25 -20.77 -10.46
CA CYS A 6 4.10 -19.37 -10.82
C CYS A 6 3.10 -18.69 -9.87
N GLY A 7 3.21 -17.39 -9.70
CA GLY A 7 2.32 -16.60 -8.89
C GLY A 7 2.15 -15.20 -9.45
N PHE A 8 1.03 -14.56 -9.12
CA PHE A 8 0.77 -13.18 -9.51
C PHE A 8 1.51 -12.21 -8.60
N TYR A 9 1.98 -11.13 -9.20
CA TYR A 9 2.43 -9.94 -8.49
C TYR A 9 1.30 -8.91 -8.55
N ASP A 10 0.85 -8.47 -7.39
CA ASP A 10 -0.01 -7.30 -7.29
C ASP A 10 0.88 -6.05 -7.26
N TYR A 11 0.82 -5.26 -8.33
CA TYR A 11 1.55 -4.00 -8.50
C TYR A 11 0.65 -2.97 -9.17
N ASN A 12 0.92 -1.70 -8.93
CA ASN A 12 0.33 -0.63 -9.72
C ASN A 12 1.28 -0.23 -10.86
N TYR A 13 0.72 0.08 -12.02
CA TYR A 13 1.50 0.49 -13.21
C TYR A 13 2.14 1.89 -13.09
N PHE A 14 1.72 2.68 -12.11
CA PHE A 14 2.17 4.07 -11.98
C PHE A 14 3.63 4.13 -11.51
N ASP A 15 3.99 3.40 -10.46
CA ASP A 15 5.37 3.34 -9.97
C ASP A 15 5.72 2.07 -9.20
N GLN A 16 4.88 1.04 -9.25
CA GLN A 16 5.12 -0.25 -8.58
C GLN A 16 5.35 -0.12 -7.05
N ASN A 17 4.95 0.98 -6.42
CA ASN A 17 5.01 1.14 -4.97
C ASN A 17 3.67 0.84 -4.29
N LEU A 18 3.71 0.54 -2.99
CA LEU A 18 2.49 0.38 -2.19
C LEU A 18 1.51 1.56 -2.39
N ILE A 19 0.21 1.24 -2.42
CA ILE A 19 -0.88 2.20 -2.27
C ILE A 19 -1.59 1.88 -0.96
N ILE A 20 -1.57 2.84 -0.03
CA ILE A 20 -2.11 2.64 1.34
C ILE A 20 -2.81 3.89 1.87
N GLY A 21 -3.92 3.68 2.57
CA GLY A 21 -4.72 4.75 3.18
C GLY A 21 -6.03 5.01 2.44
N PRO A 22 -6.76 6.08 2.77
CA PRO A 22 -8.12 6.28 2.28
C PRO A 22 -8.18 6.66 0.80
N HIS A 23 -9.28 6.32 0.14
CA HIS A 23 -9.63 6.89 -1.15
C HIS A 23 -9.93 8.40 -1.01
N PRO A 24 -9.47 9.27 -1.93
CA PRO A 24 -9.60 10.72 -1.79
C PRO A 24 -11.06 11.21 -1.64
N GLN A 25 -11.99 10.54 -2.29
CA GLN A 25 -13.43 10.90 -2.29
C GLN A 25 -14.27 10.02 -1.36
N GLN A 26 -13.78 8.84 -0.96
CA GLN A 26 -14.55 7.83 -0.20
C GLN A 26 -13.70 7.39 0.99
N LYS A 27 -13.72 8.17 2.07
CA LYS A 27 -12.79 8.00 3.20
C LYS A 27 -12.95 6.67 3.96
N ASN A 28 -14.10 6.01 3.82
CA ASN A 28 -14.38 4.69 4.35
C ASN A 28 -13.83 3.54 3.48
N PHE A 29 -13.34 3.84 2.27
CA PHE A 29 -12.62 2.89 1.43
C PHE A 29 -11.12 3.05 1.68
N ILE A 30 -10.46 1.99 2.16
CA ILE A 30 -9.03 1.98 2.48
C ILE A 30 -8.27 1.09 1.51
N PHE A 31 -7.19 1.63 0.93
CA PHE A 31 -6.22 0.91 0.14
C PHE A 31 -5.16 0.24 1.01
N ALA A 32 -4.69 -0.92 0.56
CA ALA A 32 -3.63 -1.72 1.16
C ALA A 32 -3.04 -2.71 0.12
N ASN A 33 -2.69 -2.22 -1.07
CA ASN A 33 -2.43 -3.07 -2.24
C ASN A 33 -1.28 -2.54 -3.12
N GLY A 34 -0.90 -3.31 -4.13
CA GLY A 34 0.11 -2.91 -5.11
C GLY A 34 1.55 -2.93 -4.59
N SER A 35 1.88 -3.81 -3.64
CA SER A 35 3.22 -3.88 -3.01
C SER A 35 4.29 -4.59 -3.87
N SER A 36 3.99 -4.92 -5.12
CA SER A 36 4.94 -5.40 -6.15
C SER A 36 5.77 -6.58 -5.70
N GLY A 37 5.12 -7.58 -5.11
CA GLY A 37 5.75 -8.82 -4.65
C GLY A 37 6.44 -8.77 -3.29
N HIS A 38 6.62 -7.58 -2.73
CA HIS A 38 7.20 -7.40 -1.40
C HIS A 38 6.13 -7.40 -0.30
N GLY A 39 4.86 -7.57 -0.67
CA GLY A 39 3.72 -7.50 0.25
C GLY A 39 3.83 -8.47 1.43
N LEU A 40 4.39 -9.67 1.22
CA LEU A 40 4.57 -10.63 2.31
C LEU A 40 5.54 -10.11 3.38
N GLN A 41 6.63 -9.47 2.98
CA GLN A 41 7.62 -8.89 3.90
C GLN A 41 7.06 -7.66 4.61
N HIS A 42 6.28 -6.83 3.89
CA HIS A 42 5.72 -5.60 4.41
C HIS A 42 4.40 -5.76 5.19
N ALA A 43 3.74 -6.92 5.08
CA ALA A 43 2.40 -7.15 5.65
C ALA A 43 2.28 -6.77 7.13
N PRO A 44 3.23 -7.07 8.03
CA PRO A 44 3.13 -6.66 9.43
C PRO A 44 3.12 -5.14 9.61
N ALA A 45 3.96 -4.41 8.87
CA ALA A 45 4.03 -2.96 8.93
C ALA A 45 2.76 -2.30 8.34
N ILE A 46 2.28 -2.82 7.21
CA ILE A 46 1.05 -2.36 6.55
C ILE A 46 -0.16 -2.57 7.47
N GLY A 47 -0.29 -3.77 8.07
CA GLY A 47 -1.39 -4.08 8.97
C GLY A 47 -1.41 -3.17 10.21
N ARG A 48 -0.24 -2.94 10.82
CA ARG A 48 -0.12 -2.00 11.95
C ARG A 48 -0.50 -0.58 11.56
N ALA A 49 0.03 -0.08 10.44
CA ALA A 49 -0.25 1.27 9.97
C ALA A 49 -1.74 1.48 9.67
N ILE A 50 -2.41 0.51 9.04
CA ILE A 50 -3.86 0.58 8.80
C ILE A 50 -4.65 0.52 10.10
N SER A 51 -4.28 -0.34 11.04
CA SER A 51 -4.95 -0.42 12.34
C SER A 51 -4.86 0.91 13.10
N GLU A 52 -3.68 1.54 13.11
CA GLU A 52 -3.48 2.88 13.69
C GLU A 52 -4.31 3.93 12.95
N TYR A 53 -4.29 3.91 11.61
CA TYR A 53 -5.07 4.85 10.81
C TYR A 53 -6.58 4.71 11.05
N MET A 54 -7.11 3.49 11.16
CA MET A 54 -8.53 3.26 11.42
C MET A 54 -8.96 3.68 12.84
N THR A 55 -8.07 3.54 13.82
CA THR A 55 -8.38 3.83 15.23
C THR A 55 -8.16 5.31 15.57
N ASP A 56 -7.09 5.90 15.05
CA ASP A 56 -6.60 7.22 15.44
C ASP A 56 -6.67 8.26 14.31
N PHE A 57 -7.14 7.89 13.11
CA PHE A 57 -7.16 8.72 11.90
C PHE A 57 -5.79 9.24 11.45
N LYS A 58 -4.71 8.59 11.92
CA LYS A 58 -3.33 8.91 11.56
C LYS A 58 -2.43 7.70 11.72
N TYR A 59 -1.36 7.65 10.93
CA TYR A 59 -0.25 6.74 11.19
C TYR A 59 0.48 7.18 12.46
N LYS A 60 0.92 6.23 13.31
CA LYS A 60 1.66 6.54 14.53
C LYS A 60 3.09 6.02 14.50
N SER A 61 3.25 4.73 14.23
CA SER A 61 4.54 4.06 14.40
C SER A 61 5.42 4.17 13.17
N ILE A 62 4.82 4.13 11.98
CA ILE A 62 5.50 4.28 10.69
C ILE A 62 4.63 5.19 9.83
N ASP A 63 5.16 6.33 9.42
CA ASP A 63 4.45 7.23 8.52
C ASP A 63 4.50 6.71 7.09
N LEU A 64 3.35 6.23 6.59
CA LEU A 64 3.17 5.74 5.23
C LEU A 64 2.42 6.75 4.34
N SER A 65 2.27 8.00 4.77
CA SER A 65 1.54 9.06 4.03
C SER A 65 2.07 9.24 2.60
N ARG A 66 3.39 9.09 2.39
CA ARG A 66 4.01 9.16 1.06
C ARG A 66 3.43 8.17 0.06
N PHE A 67 2.92 7.02 0.52
CA PHE A 67 2.35 5.95 -0.31
C PHE A 67 0.83 6.11 -0.54
N GLY A 68 0.24 7.22 -0.08
CA GLY A 68 -1.20 7.50 -0.24
C GLY A 68 -1.63 7.70 -1.70
N PHE A 69 -2.90 7.38 -1.99
CA PHE A 69 -3.48 7.48 -3.34
C PHE A 69 -3.37 8.90 -3.94
N GLN A 70 -3.32 9.93 -3.10
CA GLN A 70 -3.18 11.34 -3.54
C GLN A 70 -1.98 11.56 -4.46
N ARG A 71 -0.90 10.78 -4.29
CA ARG A 71 0.28 10.87 -5.14
C ARG A 71 0.01 10.51 -6.61
N ILE A 72 -0.95 9.61 -6.84
CA ILE A 72 -1.38 9.21 -8.19
C ILE A 72 -2.19 10.34 -8.81
N VAL A 73 -3.13 10.90 -8.05
CA VAL A 73 -3.94 12.07 -8.47
C VAL A 73 -3.05 13.26 -8.82
N ASN A 74 -1.99 13.48 -8.04
CA ASN A 74 -1.07 14.59 -8.22
C ASN A 74 0.04 14.30 -9.25
N ASN A 75 0.08 13.11 -9.85
CA ASN A 75 1.15 12.68 -10.75
C ASN A 75 2.57 12.81 -10.12
N THR A 76 2.71 12.43 -8.85
CA THR A 76 3.96 12.44 -8.09
C THR A 76 4.42 11.01 -7.78
N PRO A 77 5.20 10.36 -8.67
CA PRO A 77 5.71 9.02 -8.45
C PRO A 77 6.80 8.99 -7.36
N ILE A 78 7.01 7.80 -6.79
CA ILE A 78 8.12 7.51 -5.88
C ILE A 78 9.20 6.76 -6.64
N PHE A 79 10.43 7.29 -6.62
CA PHE A 79 11.63 6.68 -7.20
C PHE A 79 12.56 6.16 -6.10
#